data_AF-A0A355A9U4-F1
#
_entry.id   AF-A0A355A9U4-F1
#
_cell.length_a   1.000
_cell.length_b   1.000
_cell.length_c   1.000
_cell.angle_alpha   90.00
_cell.angle_beta   90.00
_cell.angle_gamma   90.00
#
_symmetry.space_group_name_H-M   'P 1'
#
loop_
_entity.id
_entity.type
_entity.pdbx_description
1 polymer ?
#
loop_
_entity_poly.entity_id
_entity_poly.type
_entity_poly.pdbx_seq_one_letter_code
_entity_poly.pdbx_strand_id
1 'polypeptide(L)'
;MSKKLEHKLLEVIHKYYPVSVECGTIEYESNLESKKLMHLIKNTEQDNDRINKLKQFLSVISSKNVDMSVQDYTLLGSNDRCFNIQLVKDLFHEARTHSICINISILKPYYTINVLEIQRSSDFKRRIGSPQRKESLETGIYKNIITKIQKYLNEQMGLENFPESLLNKVIPDISFQNSNFGQFTFYNAFFMDDFYTR
;
A
#
# COMPACT_ATOMS: atom_id res chain seq x y z
N MET A 1 16.61 -18.83 0.89
CA MET A 1 16.36 -17.65 0.03
C MET A 1 15.75 -16.48 0.82
N SER A 2 14.72 -16.71 1.64
CA SER A 2 14.05 -15.68 2.47
C SER A 2 14.97 -14.82 3.36
N LYS A 3 15.89 -15.40 4.15
CA LYS A 3 16.75 -14.63 5.08
C LYS A 3 17.68 -13.59 4.40
N LYS A 4 18.19 -13.89 3.21
CA LYS A 4 19.08 -12.96 2.48
C LYS A 4 18.29 -11.76 1.94
N LEU A 5 17.07 -12.00 1.46
CA LEU A 5 16.19 -10.94 0.99
C LEU A 5 15.73 -10.05 2.15
N GLU A 6 15.31 -10.67 3.26
CA GLU A 6 14.95 -9.97 4.48
C GLU A 6 16.07 -9.02 4.94
N HIS A 7 17.30 -9.51 5.02
CA HIS A 7 18.46 -8.69 5.40
C HIS A 7 18.64 -7.47 4.48
N LYS A 8 18.55 -7.67 3.16
CA LYS A 8 18.63 -6.57 2.19
C LYS A 8 17.50 -5.55 2.35
N LEU A 9 16.30 -6.00 2.71
CA LEU A 9 15.17 -5.10 2.94
C LEU A 9 15.35 -4.32 4.25
N LEU A 10 15.86 -4.95 5.32
CA LEU A 10 16.22 -4.26 6.56
C LEU A 10 17.29 -3.18 6.32
N GLU A 11 18.33 -3.49 5.53
CA GLU A 11 19.34 -2.50 5.14
C GLU A 11 18.74 -1.30 4.39
N VAL A 12 17.65 -1.49 3.64
CA VAL A 12 16.94 -0.38 3.00
C VAL A 12 16.17 0.42 4.04
N ILE A 13 15.44 -0.25 4.92
CA ILE A 13 14.65 0.39 5.97
C ILE A 13 15.55 1.26 6.86
N HIS A 14 16.68 0.73 7.32
CA HIS A 14 17.60 1.48 8.20
C HIS A 14 18.30 2.67 7.51
N LYS A 15 18.13 2.88 6.19
CA LYS A 15 18.58 4.10 5.50
C LYS A 15 17.58 5.26 5.61
N TYR A 16 16.33 4.95 5.94
CA TYR A 16 15.19 5.86 5.92
C TYR A 16 14.49 5.97 7.27
N TYR A 17 14.63 4.97 8.14
CA TYR A 17 14.06 4.95 9.47
C TYR A 17 15.18 4.97 10.52
N PRO A 18 15.16 5.93 11.46
CA PRO A 18 16.07 5.95 12.60
C PRO A 18 15.94 4.68 13.45
N VAL A 19 17.07 4.06 13.76
CA VAL A 19 17.13 2.86 14.60
C VAL A 19 17.16 3.26 16.07
N SER A 20 16.27 2.69 16.88
CA SER A 20 16.18 2.92 18.33
C SER A 20 15.96 4.37 18.74
N VAL A 21 15.37 5.18 17.85
CA VAL A 21 14.93 6.55 18.15
C VAL A 21 13.41 6.62 18.00
N GLU A 22 12.72 7.04 19.06
CA GLU A 22 11.25 7.08 19.10
C GLU A 22 10.70 8.18 18.17
N CYS A 23 9.70 7.84 17.36
CA CYS A 23 9.05 8.79 16.47
C CYS A 23 8.34 9.90 17.27
N GLY A 24 8.37 11.13 16.76
CA GLY A 24 7.80 12.31 17.44
C GLY A 24 8.73 12.98 18.46
N THR A 25 9.97 12.51 18.59
CA THR A 25 11.01 13.19 19.37
C THR A 25 11.81 14.17 18.50
N ILE A 26 12.42 15.19 19.12
CA ILE A 26 13.35 16.12 18.45
C ILE A 26 14.55 15.37 17.84
N GLU A 27 15.00 14.29 18.49
CA GLU A 27 16.05 13.43 17.98
C GLU A 27 15.64 12.77 16.66
N TYR A 28 14.41 12.24 16.58
CA TYR A 28 13.87 11.64 15.35
C TYR A 28 13.76 12.66 14.21
N GLU A 29 13.27 13.87 14.49
CA GLU A 29 13.11 14.92 13.50
C GLU A 29 14.46 15.45 12.97
N SER A 30 15.47 15.49 13.84
CA SER A 30 16.81 15.95 13.48
C SER A 30 17.68 14.86 12.84
N ASN A 31 17.30 13.59 12.97
CA ASN A 31 18.01 12.43 12.45
C ASN A 31 18.09 12.42 10.89
N LEU A 32 19.21 11.92 10.37
CA LEU A 32 19.52 11.91 8.94
C LEU A 32 18.61 10.96 8.14
N GLU A 33 18.35 9.76 8.66
CA GLU A 33 17.48 8.75 8.06
C GLU A 33 16.06 9.30 7.87
N SER A 34 15.50 9.89 8.93
CA SER A 34 14.18 10.53 8.91
C SER A 34 14.11 11.65 7.85
N LYS A 35 15.11 12.53 7.81
CA LYS A 35 15.21 13.58 6.78
C LYS A 35 15.28 13.02 5.36
N LYS A 36 16.02 11.92 5.14
CA LYS A 36 16.07 11.23 3.84
C LYS A 36 14.69 10.71 3.43
N LEU A 37 13.93 10.12 4.36
CA LEU A 37 12.59 9.63 4.09
C LEU A 37 11.65 10.77 3.71
N MET A 38 11.63 11.85 4.50
CA MET A 38 10.78 13.01 4.21
C MET A 38 11.13 13.64 2.86
N HIS A 39 12.41 13.70 2.52
CA HIS A 39 12.86 14.19 1.21
C HIS A 39 12.41 13.27 0.06
N LEU A 40 12.51 11.95 0.24
CA LEU A 40 12.03 10.97 -0.75
C LEU A 40 10.52 11.11 -0.99
N ILE A 41 9.73 11.21 0.06
CA ILE A 41 8.27 11.41 -0.02
C ILE A 41 7.96 12.68 -0.82
N LYS A 42 8.57 13.80 -0.43
CA LYS A 42 8.36 15.11 -1.07
C LYS A 42 8.74 15.11 -2.56
N ASN A 43 9.84 14.47 -2.92
CA ASN A 43 10.25 14.39 -4.33
C ASN A 43 9.31 13.48 -5.15
N THR A 44 8.81 12.41 -4.53
CA THR A 44 7.88 11.48 -5.19
C THR A 44 6.52 12.14 -5.47
N GLU A 45 6.07 13.05 -4.60
CA GLU A 45 4.86 13.85 -4.82
C GLU A 45 4.91 14.66 -6.13
N GLN A 46 6.11 15.01 -6.61
CA GLN A 46 6.33 15.82 -7.80
C GLN A 46 6.43 15.00 -9.10
N ASP A 47 6.59 13.67 -9.04
CA ASP A 47 6.75 12.79 -10.21
C ASP A 47 5.61 11.74 -10.27
N ASN A 48 4.56 12.04 -11.05
CA ASN A 48 3.32 11.27 -11.06
C ASN A 48 3.00 10.58 -12.41
N ASP A 49 3.90 10.66 -13.40
CA ASP A 49 3.64 10.17 -14.76
C ASP A 49 3.41 8.66 -14.81
N ARG A 50 4.18 7.90 -14.03
CA ARG A 50 4.03 6.44 -13.93
C ARG A 50 2.68 6.03 -13.36
N ILE A 51 2.21 6.76 -12.36
CA ILE A 51 0.94 6.49 -11.68
C ILE A 51 -0.24 6.93 -12.54
N ASN A 52 -0.11 8.01 -13.29
CA ASN A 52 -1.11 8.40 -14.29
C ASN A 52 -1.30 7.33 -15.37
N LYS A 53 -0.21 6.70 -15.84
CA LYS A 53 -0.28 5.56 -16.77
C LYS A 53 -0.97 4.34 -16.14
N LEU A 54 -0.68 4.04 -14.87
CA LEU A 54 -1.38 2.98 -14.13
C LEU A 54 -2.89 3.27 -14.03
N LYS A 55 -3.27 4.50 -13.64
CA LYS A 55 -4.69 4.90 -13.56
C LYS A 55 -5.39 4.74 -14.91
N GLN A 56 -4.77 5.17 -16.00
CA GLN A 56 -5.31 4.98 -17.35
C GLN A 56 -5.51 3.50 -17.70
N PHE A 57 -4.51 2.66 -17.41
CA PHE A 57 -4.62 1.21 -17.60
C PHE A 57 -5.78 0.61 -16.78
N LEU A 58 -5.91 1.01 -15.52
CA LEU A 58 -6.99 0.58 -14.62
C LEU A 58 -8.36 1.06 -15.11
N SER A 59 -8.46 2.26 -15.68
CA SER A 59 -9.69 2.76 -16.29
C SER A 59 -10.11 1.92 -17.51
N VAL A 60 -9.15 1.42 -18.30
CA VAL A 60 -9.43 0.48 -19.39
C VAL A 60 -9.95 -0.84 -18.84
N ILE A 61 -9.37 -1.36 -17.74
CA ILE A 61 -9.90 -2.55 -17.06
C ILE A 61 -11.31 -2.29 -16.55
N SER A 62 -11.55 -1.18 -15.86
CA SER A 62 -12.84 -0.87 -15.24
C SER A 62 -13.93 -0.68 -16.30
N SER A 63 -13.63 -0.05 -17.45
CA SER A 63 -14.59 0.09 -18.56
C SER A 63 -15.08 -1.24 -19.13
N LYS A 64 -14.29 -2.31 -19.03
CA LYS A 64 -14.64 -3.67 -19.48
C LYS A 64 -15.36 -4.49 -18.40
N ASN A 65 -15.35 -4.02 -17.16
CA ASN A 65 -15.97 -4.66 -16.01
C ASN A 65 -16.98 -3.66 -15.45
N VAL A 66 -18.17 -3.64 -16.05
CA VAL A 66 -19.30 -2.78 -15.66
C VAL A 66 -19.44 -2.86 -14.13
N ASP A 67 -19.46 -1.70 -13.47
CA ASP A 67 -19.53 -1.50 -12.00
C ASP A 67 -18.19 -1.40 -11.22
N MET A 68 -17.07 -1.11 -11.87
CA MET A 68 -15.83 -0.71 -11.16
C MET A 68 -15.45 0.76 -11.39
N SER A 69 -14.94 1.40 -10.34
CA SER A 69 -14.37 2.75 -10.38
C SER A 69 -12.90 2.75 -9.97
N VAL A 70 -12.08 3.56 -10.63
CA VAL A 70 -10.70 3.80 -10.22
C VAL A 70 -10.69 4.93 -9.21
N GLN A 71 -10.09 4.72 -8.04
CA GLN A 71 -9.93 5.72 -7.00
C GLN A 71 -8.47 5.82 -6.57
N ASP A 72 -8.05 7.00 -6.16
CA ASP A 72 -6.70 7.27 -5.67
C ASP A 72 -6.76 7.69 -4.21
N TYR A 73 -6.16 6.86 -3.35
CA TYR A 73 -6.05 7.05 -1.90
C TYR A 73 -4.60 7.30 -1.49
N THR A 74 -3.76 7.74 -2.42
CA THR A 74 -2.37 8.12 -2.13
C THR A 74 -2.34 9.30 -1.15
N LEU A 75 -1.61 9.15 -0.04
CA LEU A 75 -1.51 10.14 1.03
C LEU A 75 -0.07 10.60 1.29
N LEU A 76 0.72 10.85 0.23
CA LEU A 76 2.12 11.29 0.38
C LEU A 76 2.25 12.58 1.21
N GLY A 77 1.29 13.51 1.10
CA GLY A 77 1.24 14.73 1.92
C GLY A 77 1.05 14.47 3.43
N SER A 78 0.63 13.27 3.81
CA SER A 78 0.53 12.79 5.20
C SER A 78 1.73 11.91 5.60
N ASN A 79 2.85 12.04 4.88
CA ASN A 79 4.07 11.25 5.03
C ASN A 79 3.88 9.74 4.79
N ASP A 80 2.93 9.37 3.93
CA ASP A 80 2.73 7.97 3.57
C ASP A 80 3.80 7.46 2.59
N ARG A 81 4.01 6.13 2.52
CA ARG A 81 5.19 5.53 1.87
C ARG A 81 4.87 4.76 0.59
N CYS A 82 3.64 4.87 0.10
CA CYS A 82 3.24 4.28 -1.16
C CYS A 82 2.19 5.10 -1.89
N PHE A 83 2.10 4.84 -3.20
CA PHE A 83 0.89 5.13 -3.96
C PHE A 83 -0.15 4.05 -3.64
N ASN A 84 -1.41 4.45 -3.42
CA ASN A 84 -2.53 3.55 -3.16
C ASN A 84 -3.64 3.81 -4.18
N ILE A 85 -3.67 2.99 -5.23
CA ILE A 85 -4.67 3.07 -6.30
C ILE A 85 -5.63 1.90 -6.17
N GLN A 86 -6.93 2.15 -6.27
CA GLN A 86 -7.96 1.16 -5.98
C GLN A 86 -8.92 0.97 -7.13
N LEU A 87 -9.28 -0.28 -7.41
CA LEU A 87 -10.49 -0.61 -8.17
C LEU A 87 -11.62 -0.94 -7.19
N VAL A 88 -12.62 -0.07 -7.14
CA VAL A 88 -13.73 -0.16 -6.19
C VAL A 88 -14.99 -0.65 -6.90
N LYS A 89 -15.61 -1.70 -6.35
CA LYS A 89 -16.89 -2.27 -6.77
C LYS A 89 -17.89 -2.21 -5.62
N ASP A 90 -18.95 -1.42 -5.79
CA ASP A 90 -20.07 -1.38 -4.83
C ASP A 90 -21.06 -2.50 -5.18
N LEU A 91 -21.35 -3.35 -4.19
CA LEU A 91 -22.34 -4.42 -4.24
C LEU A 91 -23.61 -3.95 -3.52
N PHE A 92 -24.38 -3.10 -4.19
CA PHE A 92 -25.54 -2.42 -3.61
C PHE A 92 -26.55 -3.36 -2.94
N HIS A 93 -26.80 -4.52 -3.53
CA HIS A 93 -27.72 -5.53 -2.99
C HIS A 93 -27.24 -6.19 -1.69
N GLU A 94 -25.92 -6.21 -1.45
CA GLU A 94 -25.31 -6.87 -0.29
C GLU A 94 -24.88 -5.86 0.78
N ALA A 95 -25.10 -4.56 0.54
CA ALA A 95 -24.57 -3.48 1.37
C ALA A 95 -23.06 -3.61 1.59
N ARG A 96 -22.30 -3.99 0.56
CA ARG A 96 -20.85 -4.20 0.62
C ARG A 96 -20.12 -3.42 -0.46
N THR A 97 -18.86 -3.14 -0.20
CA THR A 97 -17.91 -2.62 -1.18
C THR A 97 -16.70 -3.55 -1.20
N HIS A 98 -16.29 -3.97 -2.39
CA HIS A 98 -15.01 -4.61 -2.60
C HIS A 98 -14.01 -3.60 -3.18
N SER A 99 -12.80 -3.58 -2.64
CA SER A 99 -11.72 -2.74 -3.16
C SER A 99 -10.49 -3.60 -3.46
N ILE A 100 -10.07 -3.63 -4.73
CA ILE A 100 -8.77 -4.19 -5.12
C ILE A 100 -7.73 -3.07 -4.92
N CYS A 101 -6.98 -3.12 -3.83
CA CYS A 101 -5.98 -2.14 -3.49
C CYS A 101 -4.65 -2.48 -4.13
N ILE A 102 -4.03 -1.51 -4.80
CA ILE A 102 -2.73 -1.64 -5.46
C ILE A 102 -1.80 -0.64 -4.78
N ASN A 103 -0.92 -1.15 -3.92
CA ASN A 103 0.01 -0.32 -3.15
C ASN A 103 1.40 -0.42 -3.76
N ILE A 104 2.00 0.70 -4.16
CA ILE A 104 3.33 0.74 -4.79
C ILE A 104 4.26 1.53 -3.90
N SER A 105 5.29 0.87 -3.37
CA SER A 105 6.24 1.49 -2.46
C SER A 105 7.07 2.56 -3.17
N ILE A 106 7.38 3.65 -2.46
CA ILE A 106 8.32 4.67 -2.92
C ILE A 106 9.77 4.33 -2.53
N LEU A 107 9.99 3.45 -1.54
CA LEU A 107 11.33 3.08 -1.05
C LEU A 107 12.04 2.12 -2.02
N LYS A 108 11.28 1.23 -2.64
CA LYS A 108 11.75 0.21 -3.59
C LYS A 108 10.67 -0.08 -4.62
N PRO A 109 11.02 -0.61 -5.80
CA PRO A 109 10.07 -0.97 -6.86
C PRO A 109 9.27 -2.24 -6.50
N TYR A 110 8.66 -2.25 -5.32
CA TYR A 110 7.79 -3.32 -4.84
C TYR A 110 6.33 -2.85 -4.83
N TYR A 111 5.43 -3.79 -5.06
CA TYR A 111 4.00 -3.57 -4.89
C TYR A 111 3.35 -4.68 -4.05
N THR A 112 2.17 -4.38 -3.51
CA THR A 112 1.22 -5.37 -3.00
C THR A 112 -0.12 -5.19 -3.70
N ILE A 113 -0.87 -6.28 -3.83
CA ILE A 113 -2.29 -6.23 -4.22
C ILE A 113 -3.07 -7.02 -3.19
N ASN A 114 -4.07 -6.38 -2.59
CA ASN A 114 -4.97 -7.01 -1.64
C ASN A 114 -6.42 -6.66 -1.99
N VAL A 115 -7.35 -7.55 -1.68
CA VAL A 115 -8.79 -7.25 -1.83
C VAL A 115 -9.38 -7.02 -0.44
N LEU A 116 -9.96 -5.85 -0.25
CA LEU A 116 -10.70 -5.49 0.96
C LEU A 116 -12.20 -5.67 0.72
N GLU A 117 -12.90 -6.25 1.69
CA GLU A 117 -14.34 -6.18 1.82
C GLU A 117 -14.69 -5.19 2.92
N ILE A 118 -15.60 -4.26 2.61
CA ILE A 118 -16.08 -3.22 3.51
C ILE A 118 -17.59 -3.37 3.62
N GLN A 119 -18.09 -3.58 4.83
CA GLN A 119 -19.52 -3.52 5.09
C GLN A 119 -19.98 -2.07 5.07
N ARG A 120 -21.10 -1.79 4.41
CA ARG A 120 -21.70 -0.45 4.29
C ARG A 120 -23.04 -0.39 5.01
N SER A 121 -23.44 0.81 5.39
CA SER A 121 -24.82 1.12 5.76
C SER A 121 -25.76 0.92 4.57
N SER A 122 -27.05 0.73 4.84
CA SER A 122 -28.07 0.53 3.80
C SER A 122 -28.16 1.70 2.80
N ASP A 123 -27.84 2.92 3.24
CA ASP A 123 -27.77 4.13 2.41
C ASP A 123 -26.41 4.33 1.73
N PHE A 124 -25.46 3.41 1.91
CA PHE A 124 -24.09 3.46 1.40
C PHE A 124 -23.28 4.69 1.82
N LYS A 125 -23.74 5.49 2.78
CA LYS A 125 -23.04 6.71 3.22
C LYS A 125 -21.91 6.44 4.21
N ARG A 126 -21.96 5.32 4.94
CA ARG A 126 -20.99 5.02 6.00
C ARG A 126 -20.49 3.58 5.89
N ARG A 127 -19.23 3.37 6.28
CA ARG A 127 -18.68 2.04 6.56
C ARG A 127 -19.16 1.54 7.92
N ILE A 128 -19.37 0.23 8.05
CA ILE A 128 -19.66 -0.46 9.30
C ILE A 128 -18.43 -1.28 9.66
N GLY A 129 -17.70 -0.84 10.68
CA GLY A 129 -16.45 -1.47 11.10
C GLY A 129 -15.26 -1.17 10.18
N SER A 130 -14.18 -1.90 10.42
CA SER A 130 -12.93 -1.77 9.65
C SER A 130 -12.96 -2.64 8.39
N PRO A 131 -12.31 -2.20 7.30
CA PRO A 131 -12.09 -3.01 6.11
C PRO A 131 -11.39 -4.32 6.46
N GLN A 132 -11.78 -5.42 5.80
CA GLN A 132 -11.15 -6.73 6.01
C GLN A 132 -10.54 -7.25 4.72
N ARG A 133 -9.29 -7.69 4.76
CA ARG A 133 -8.69 -8.42 3.64
C ARG A 133 -9.40 -9.76 3.43
N LYS A 134 -9.74 -10.08 2.18
CA LYS A 134 -10.38 -11.34 1.77
C LYS A 134 -9.57 -12.05 0.68
N GLU A 135 -8.67 -12.93 1.09
CA GLU A 135 -7.85 -13.75 0.17
C GLU A 135 -8.69 -14.66 -0.75
N SER A 136 -9.90 -15.05 -0.31
CA SER A 136 -10.84 -15.80 -1.14
C SER A 136 -11.34 -15.01 -2.35
N LEU A 137 -11.43 -13.68 -2.25
CA LEU A 137 -11.79 -12.82 -3.38
C LEU A 137 -10.60 -12.62 -4.33
N GLU A 138 -9.38 -12.57 -3.77
CA GLU A 138 -8.12 -12.46 -4.53
C GLU A 138 -7.90 -13.69 -5.42
N THR A 139 -8.16 -14.88 -4.88
CA THR A 139 -7.98 -16.17 -5.58
C THR A 139 -9.22 -16.64 -6.34
N GLY A 140 -10.38 -16.05 -6.06
CA GLY A 140 -11.65 -16.32 -6.71
C GLY A 140 -12.02 -15.27 -7.76
N ILE A 141 -13.05 -14.47 -7.47
CA ILE A 141 -13.72 -13.60 -8.46
C ILE A 141 -12.80 -12.56 -9.10
N TYR A 142 -11.78 -12.07 -8.37
CA TYR A 142 -10.88 -11.03 -8.87
C TYR A 142 -9.57 -11.56 -9.44
N LYS A 143 -9.31 -12.88 -9.39
CA LYS A 143 -8.05 -13.48 -9.82
C LYS A 143 -7.61 -13.03 -11.22
N ASN A 144 -8.54 -13.02 -12.19
CA ASN A 144 -8.24 -12.64 -13.57
C ASN A 144 -7.89 -11.15 -13.71
N ILE A 145 -8.52 -10.28 -12.90
CA ILE A 145 -8.22 -8.84 -12.88
C ILE A 145 -6.86 -8.61 -12.23
N ILE A 146 -6.62 -9.21 -11.06
CA ILE A 146 -5.35 -9.15 -10.34
C ILE A 146 -4.20 -9.63 -11.22
N THR A 147 -4.37 -10.76 -11.91
CA THR A 147 -3.34 -11.30 -12.82
C THR A 147 -2.96 -10.31 -13.92
N LYS A 148 -3.94 -9.61 -14.51
CA LYS A 148 -3.69 -8.57 -15.53
C LYS A 148 -2.96 -7.37 -14.95
N ILE A 149 -3.33 -6.95 -13.74
CA ILE A 149 -2.66 -5.85 -13.04
C ILE A 149 -1.23 -6.23 -12.71
N GLN A 150 -0.99 -7.39 -12.10
CA GLN A 150 0.35 -7.91 -11.80
C GLN A 150 1.23 -7.95 -13.05
N LYS A 151 0.70 -8.47 -14.17
CA LYS A 151 1.42 -8.48 -15.45
C LYS A 151 1.83 -7.08 -15.89
N TYR A 152 0.92 -6.10 -15.81
CA TYR A 152 1.21 -4.72 -16.15
C TYR A 152 2.28 -4.11 -15.23
N LEU A 153 2.15 -4.29 -13.91
CA LEU A 153 3.12 -3.77 -12.92
C LEU A 153 4.51 -4.37 -13.15
N ASN A 154 4.60 -5.68 -13.43
CA ASN A 154 5.86 -6.36 -13.67
C ASN A 154 6.49 -5.93 -15.00
N GLU A 155 5.75 -6.01 -16.11
CA GLU A 155 6.31 -5.87 -17.45
C GLU A 155 6.44 -4.40 -17.88
N GLN A 156 5.50 -3.55 -17.50
CA GLN A 156 5.43 -2.16 -17.97
C GLN A 156 6.01 -1.17 -16.95
N MET A 157 5.94 -1.50 -15.65
CA MET A 157 6.48 -0.63 -14.60
C MET A 157 7.78 -1.16 -13.97
N GLY A 158 8.18 -2.40 -14.28
CA GLY A 158 9.41 -3.00 -13.75
C GLY A 158 9.34 -3.20 -12.22
N LEU A 159 8.14 -3.43 -11.69
CA LEU A 159 7.91 -3.65 -10.27
C LEU A 159 7.92 -5.14 -9.93
N GLU A 160 8.18 -5.46 -8.68
CA GLU A 160 8.13 -6.82 -8.15
C GLU A 160 7.03 -6.93 -7.09
N ASN A 161 6.36 -8.09 -7.01
CA ASN A 161 5.43 -8.34 -5.92
C ASN A 161 6.21 -8.52 -4.60
N PHE A 162 5.77 -7.86 -3.54
CA PHE A 162 6.43 -7.97 -2.25
C PHE A 162 6.26 -9.39 -1.66
N PRO A 163 7.29 -9.98 -1.04
CA PRO A 163 7.17 -11.31 -0.44
C PRO A 163 6.17 -11.32 0.72
N GLU A 164 5.04 -12.00 0.54
CA GLU A 164 3.94 -12.03 1.51
C GLU A 164 4.37 -12.53 2.90
N SER A 165 5.27 -13.53 2.94
CA SER A 165 5.85 -14.06 4.19
C SER A 165 6.60 -13.03 5.05
N LEU A 166 6.96 -11.87 4.48
CA LEU A 166 7.68 -10.81 5.18
C LEU A 166 6.76 -9.66 5.63
N LEU A 167 5.58 -9.48 5.03
CA LEU A 167 4.73 -8.30 5.26
C LEU A 167 4.46 -8.04 6.74
N ASN A 168 4.07 -9.09 7.48
CA ASN A 168 3.72 -9.00 8.89
C ASN A 168 4.92 -9.22 9.84
N LYS A 169 6.14 -9.33 9.31
CA LYS A 169 7.32 -9.51 10.15
C LYS A 169 7.64 -8.19 10.85
N VAL A 170 7.76 -8.26 12.16
CA VAL A 170 8.08 -7.11 13.02
C VAL A 170 9.55 -6.72 12.87
N ILE A 171 9.79 -5.41 12.85
CA ILE A 171 11.08 -4.74 12.87
C ILE A 171 11.17 -4.03 14.22
N PRO A 172 11.79 -4.67 15.22
CA PRO A 172 11.56 -4.31 16.63
C PRO A 172 12.16 -2.97 17.03
N ASP A 173 13.18 -2.51 16.31
CA ASP A 173 14.02 -1.36 16.59
C ASP A 173 13.64 -0.09 15.81
N ILE A 174 12.50 -0.12 15.11
CA ILE A 174 11.92 1.05 14.42
C ILE A 174 10.61 1.46 15.09
N SER A 175 10.44 2.77 15.28
CA SER A 175 9.19 3.44 15.62
C SER A 175 8.86 4.43 14.51
N PHE A 176 7.61 4.49 14.07
CA PHE A 176 7.14 5.43 13.05
C PHE A 176 5.64 5.66 13.13
N GLN A 177 5.23 6.94 13.08
CA GLN A 177 3.83 7.37 13.14
C GLN A 177 3.08 6.68 14.29
N ASN A 178 2.11 5.81 13.99
CA ASN A 178 1.28 5.16 14.99
C ASN A 178 1.85 3.82 15.49
N SER A 179 3.05 3.45 15.06
CA SER A 179 3.70 2.19 15.42
C SER A 179 4.87 2.43 16.37
N ASN A 180 4.72 1.94 17.61
CA ASN A 180 5.81 1.94 18.58
C ASN A 180 6.84 0.84 18.24
N PHE A 181 7.97 0.85 18.95
CA PHE A 181 8.92 -0.26 18.93
C PHE A 181 8.25 -1.61 19.19
N GLY A 182 8.70 -2.64 18.48
CA GLY A 182 8.12 -3.98 18.56
C GLY A 182 6.76 -4.15 17.87
N GLN A 183 6.21 -3.11 17.23
CA GLN A 183 4.94 -3.18 16.48
C GLN A 183 5.11 -2.90 14.98
N PHE A 184 6.13 -2.13 14.60
CA PHE A 184 6.37 -1.76 13.21
C PHE A 184 6.72 -2.98 12.35
N THR A 185 6.09 -3.12 11.18
CA THR A 185 6.29 -4.26 10.27
C THR A 185 6.88 -3.84 8.93
N PHE A 186 7.27 -4.80 8.08
CA PHE A 186 7.64 -4.50 6.70
C PHE A 186 6.50 -3.88 5.89
N TYR A 187 5.25 -4.27 6.15
CA TYR A 187 4.10 -3.63 5.50
C TYR A 187 4.05 -2.14 5.83
N ASN A 188 4.27 -1.78 7.11
CA ASN A 188 4.37 -0.39 7.51
C ASN A 188 5.58 0.30 6.86
N ALA A 189 6.74 -0.35 6.84
CA ALA A 189 7.94 0.27 6.26
C ALA A 189 7.82 0.61 4.76
N PHE A 190 7.16 -0.26 3.98
CA PHE A 190 7.12 -0.10 2.51
C PHE A 190 5.81 0.47 1.98
N PHE A 191 4.71 0.37 2.73
CA PHE A 191 3.38 0.71 2.25
C PHE A 191 2.67 1.68 3.20
N MET A 192 1.81 1.18 4.09
CA MET A 192 0.87 1.99 4.87
C MET A 192 0.85 1.57 6.35
N ASP A 193 0.37 2.46 7.23
CA ASP A 193 0.11 2.12 8.63
C ASP A 193 -1.11 1.18 8.76
N ASP A 194 -2.12 1.39 7.93
CA ASP A 194 -3.38 0.64 7.91
C ASP A 194 -3.96 0.60 6.48
N PHE A 195 -5.07 -0.12 6.29
CA PHE A 195 -5.81 -0.15 5.04
C PHE A 195 -6.62 1.13 4.84
N TYR A 196 -6.07 2.09 4.10
CA TYR A 196 -6.80 3.28 3.67
C TYR A 196 -7.75 2.94 2.52
N THR A 197 -9.06 3.14 2.70
CA THR A 197 -10.14 2.91 1.72
C THR A 197 -11.39 3.72 2.09
N ARG A 198 -12.36 3.80 1.16
CA ARG A 198 -13.68 4.46 1.29
C ARG A 198 -14.55 3.98 2.46
#